data_AF-A0A257VJS8-F1
#
_entry.id   AF-A0A257VJS8-F1
#
_cell.length_a   1.000
_cell.length_b   1.000
_cell.length_c   1.000
_cell.angle_alpha   90.00
_cell.angle_beta   90.00
_cell.angle_gamma   90.00
#
_symmetry.space_group_name_H-M   'P 1'
#
loop_
_entity.id
_entity.type
_entity.pdbx_description
1 polymer ?
#
loop_
_entity_poly.entity_id
_entity_poly.type
_entity_poly.pdbx_seq_one_letter_code
_entity_poly.pdbx_strand_id
1 'polypeptide(L)'
;MPSRANFDLEREIDAETLLNQFNRLVQELLRGSMTRNTFRPWEIEILLDIETCQLKDGQKRETMRRYQRAVQRQMEKGATAPMKLSEYLEGNRLKREGPAKSFSS
;
A
#
# COMPACT_ATOMS: atom_id res chain seq x y z
N MET A 1 15.30 -4.87 -36.90
CA MET A 1 15.90 -4.11 -35.79
C MET A 1 14.79 -3.33 -35.10
N PRO A 2 14.28 -3.73 -33.91
CA PRO A 2 13.39 -2.87 -33.15
C PRO A 2 14.25 -1.93 -32.28
N SER A 3 14.08 -0.62 -32.46
CA SER A 3 14.68 0.38 -31.59
C SER A 3 14.21 0.17 -30.15
N ARG A 4 15.16 -0.24 -29.31
CA ARG A 4 15.01 -0.59 -27.89
C ARG A 4 14.79 0.61 -26.97
N ALA A 5 14.31 1.73 -27.50
CA ALA A 5 14.32 3.04 -26.85
C ALA A 5 12.92 3.63 -26.58
N ASN A 6 11.83 2.93 -26.91
CA ASN A 6 10.46 3.45 -26.72
C ASN A 6 9.65 2.72 -25.64
N PHE A 7 10.24 1.79 -24.88
CA PHE A 7 9.60 1.25 -23.67
C PHE A 7 9.85 2.12 -22.43
N ASP A 8 10.68 3.15 -22.53
CA ASP A 8 10.96 4.11 -21.45
C ASP A 8 10.05 5.35 -21.51
N LEU A 9 8.98 5.32 -22.32
CA LEU A 9 7.83 6.20 -22.12
C LEU A 9 6.84 5.56 -21.12
N GLU A 10 7.34 4.78 -20.17
CA GLU A 10 6.63 4.43 -18.95
C GLU A 10 6.47 5.71 -18.14
N ARG A 11 5.43 6.45 -18.53
CA ARG A 11 4.83 7.59 -17.85
C ARG A 11 5.30 7.62 -16.41
N GLU A 12 6.13 8.60 -16.12
CA GLU A 12 6.38 9.11 -14.78
C GLU A 12 5.01 9.37 -14.18
N ILE A 13 4.43 8.36 -13.53
CA ILE A 13 3.15 8.52 -12.87
C ILE A 13 3.51 9.38 -11.69
N ASP A 14 3.12 10.66 -11.77
CA ASP A 14 3.29 11.60 -10.67
C ASP A 14 2.87 10.90 -9.38
N ALA A 15 3.69 11.02 -8.33
CA ALA A 15 3.40 10.43 -7.04
C ALA A 15 1.99 10.81 -6.56
N GLU A 16 1.51 12.00 -6.94
CA GLU A 16 0.14 12.47 -6.73
C GLU A 16 -0.93 11.63 -7.46
N THR A 17 -0.69 11.25 -8.71
CA THR A 17 -1.58 10.40 -9.50
C THR A 17 -1.63 8.98 -8.94
N LEU A 18 -0.50 8.46 -8.48
CA LEU A 18 -0.43 7.15 -7.86
C LEU A 18 -1.12 7.15 -6.49
N LEU A 19 -0.89 8.19 -5.68
CA LEU A 19 -1.56 8.40 -4.40
C LEU A 19 -3.08 8.57 -4.58
N ASN A 20 -3.54 9.27 -5.61
CA ASN A 20 -4.97 9.40 -5.91
C ASN A 20 -5.61 8.07 -6.31
N GLN A 21 -4.91 7.24 -7.09
CA GLN A 21 -5.36 5.87 -7.40
C GLN A 21 -5.47 5.03 -6.13
N PHE A 22 -4.43 5.04 -5.30
CA PHE A 22 -4.40 4.35 -4.02
C PHE A 22 -5.50 4.81 -3.06
N ASN A 23 -5.72 6.12 -2.92
CA ASN A 23 -6.79 6.67 -2.10
C ASN A 23 -8.17 6.20 -2.55
N ARG A 24 -8.41 6.10 -3.86
CA ARG A 24 -9.66 5.57 -4.41
C ARG A 24 -9.82 4.08 -4.10
N LEU A 25 -8.77 3.28 -4.29
CA LEU A 25 -8.77 1.85 -3.95
C LEU A 25 -9.12 1.62 -2.47
N VAL A 26 -8.47 2.37 -1.57
CA VAL A 26 -8.72 2.31 -0.13
C VAL A 26 -10.18 2.69 0.20
N GLN A 27 -10.73 3.72 -0.44
CA GLN A 27 -12.12 4.10 -0.23
C GLN A 27 -13.10 3.00 -0.67
N GLU A 28 -12.86 2.36 -1.81
CA GLU A 28 -13.68 1.24 -2.28
C GLU A 28 -13.59 0.03 -1.32
N LEU A 29 -12.39 -0.29 -0.85
CA LEU A 29 -12.15 -1.31 0.18
C LEU A 29 -12.87 -1.01 1.50
N LEU A 30 -12.85 0.26 1.95
CA LEU A 30 -13.56 0.70 3.15
C LEU A 30 -15.08 0.67 2.99
N ARG A 31 -15.56 0.87 1.76
CA ARG A 31 -16.99 0.86 1.41
C ARG A 31 -17.50 -0.57 1.16
N GLY A 32 -16.60 -1.54 1.00
CA GLY A 32 -16.94 -2.94 0.70
C GLY A 32 -17.47 -3.16 -0.71
N SER A 33 -17.27 -2.19 -1.62
CA SER A 33 -17.81 -2.21 -2.97
C SER A 33 -16.71 -1.78 -3.94
N MET A 34 -16.17 -2.74 -4.70
CA MET A 34 -15.29 -2.48 -5.84
C MET A 34 -16.11 -2.39 -7.11
N THR A 35 -16.23 -1.17 -7.63
CA THR A 35 -16.94 -0.90 -8.88
C THR A 35 -16.01 -0.84 -10.10
N ARG A 36 -14.70 -1.04 -9.89
CA ARG A 36 -13.69 -0.97 -10.95
C ARG A 36 -13.38 -2.34 -11.55
N ASN A 37 -13.32 -2.37 -12.88
CA ASN A 37 -12.90 -3.53 -13.68
C ASN A 37 -11.45 -3.41 -14.17
N THR A 38 -10.73 -2.36 -13.77
CA THR A 38 -9.35 -2.11 -14.21
C THR A 38 -8.49 -1.84 -12.98
N PHE A 39 -7.54 -2.74 -12.73
CA PHE A 39 -6.55 -2.63 -11.67
C PHE A 39 -5.15 -2.65 -12.27
N ARG A 40 -4.27 -1.83 -11.72
CA ARG A 40 -2.83 -1.84 -12.02
C ARG A 40 -2.19 -3.04 -11.31
N PRO A 41 -1.05 -3.56 -11.82
CA PRO A 41 -0.36 -4.69 -11.19
C PRO A 41 -0.07 -4.48 -9.70
N TRP A 42 0.34 -3.26 -9.31
CA TRP A 42 0.59 -2.93 -7.90
C TRP A 42 -0.70 -2.89 -7.04
N GLU A 43 -1.85 -2.50 -7.61
CA GLU A 43 -3.15 -2.52 -6.90
C GLU A 43 -3.55 -3.97 -6.62
N ILE A 44 -3.41 -4.85 -7.60
CA ILE A 44 -3.69 -6.28 -7.47
C ILE A 44 -2.83 -6.91 -6.38
N GLU A 45 -1.52 -6.60 -6.36
CA GLU A 45 -0.62 -7.07 -5.32
C GLU A 45 -1.09 -6.65 -3.92
N ILE A 46 -1.52 -5.40 -3.75
CA ILE A 46 -2.06 -4.91 -2.47
C ILE A 46 -3.37 -5.62 -2.12
N LEU A 47 -4.26 -5.82 -3.09
CA LEU A 47 -5.53 -6.51 -2.85
C LEU A 47 -5.33 -7.96 -2.40
N LEU A 48 -4.45 -8.69 -3.09
CA LEU A 48 -4.07 -10.04 -2.70
C LEU A 48 -3.47 -10.05 -1.29
N ASP A 49 -2.58 -9.12 -0.98
CA ASP A 49 -1.95 -9.00 0.33
C ASP A 49 -2.95 -8.63 1.46
N ILE A 50 -4.00 -7.87 1.14
CA ILE A 50 -5.10 -7.58 2.07
C ILE A 50 -5.97 -8.81 2.30
N GLU A 51 -6.27 -9.58 1.27
CA GLU A 51 -7.02 -10.83 1.39
C GLU A 51 -6.25 -11.88 2.19
N THR A 52 -4.94 -12.02 1.97
CA THR A 52 -4.10 -12.97 2.72
C THR A 52 -3.98 -12.60 4.19
N CYS A 53 -4.03 -11.30 4.54
CA CYS A 53 -4.01 -10.86 5.93
C CYS A 53 -5.31 -11.15 6.71
N GLN A 54 -6.40 -11.56 6.06
CA GLN A 54 -7.70 -11.92 6.67
C GLN A 54 -8.13 -10.99 7.82
N LEU A 55 -8.02 -9.67 7.62
CA LEU A 55 -8.36 -8.69 8.66
C LEU A 55 -9.85 -8.76 9.01
N LYS A 56 -10.18 -8.98 10.29
CA LYS A 56 -11.56 -8.90 10.81
C LYS A 56 -12.16 -7.53 10.47
N ASP A 57 -13.39 -7.47 9.97
CA ASP A 57 -14.03 -6.25 9.44
C ASP A 57 -13.92 -5.01 10.35
N GLY A 58 -14.06 -5.21 11.66
CA GLY A 58 -13.91 -4.15 12.67
C GLY A 58 -12.49 -3.56 12.73
N GLN A 59 -11.46 -4.39 12.64
CA GLN A 59 -10.07 -3.94 12.57
C GLN A 59 -9.66 -3.53 11.16
N LYS A 60 -10.22 -4.14 10.12
CA LYS A 60 -9.95 -3.83 8.71
C LYS A 60 -10.13 -2.35 8.42
N ARG A 61 -11.24 -1.75 8.87
CA ARG A 61 -11.51 -0.31 8.65
C ARG A 61 -10.48 0.58 9.33
N GLU A 62 -10.10 0.27 10.57
CA GLU A 62 -9.09 1.04 11.30
C GLU A 62 -7.69 0.87 10.68
N THR A 63 -7.30 -0.37 10.40
CA THR A 63 -6.02 -0.71 9.77
C THR A 63 -5.89 -0.03 8.41
N MET A 64 -6.92 -0.08 7.57
CA MET A 64 -6.93 0.60 6.27
C MET A 64 -6.74 2.12 6.40
N ARG A 65 -7.40 2.78 7.37
CA ARG A 65 -7.19 4.23 7.62
C ARG A 65 -5.76 4.54 8.07
N ARG A 66 -5.17 3.70 8.93
CA ARG A 66 -3.79 3.90 9.40
C ARG A 66 -2.78 3.64 8.29
N TYR A 67 -3.00 2.58 7.52
CA TYR A 67 -2.21 2.22 6.34
C TYR A 67 -2.26 3.33 5.28
N GLN A 68 -3.44 3.89 5.02
CA GLN A 68 -3.60 5.03 4.11
C GLN A 68 -2.71 6.22 4.50
N ARG A 69 -2.72 6.59 5.79
CA ARG A 69 -1.85 7.64 6.31
C ARG A 69 -0.37 7.29 6.24
N ALA A 70 0.00 6.01 6.37
CA ALA A 70 1.39 5.58 6.27
C ALA A 70 1.90 5.69 4.83
N VAL A 71 1.13 5.20 3.86
CA VAL A 71 1.44 5.31 2.43
C VAL A 71 1.49 6.77 1.99
N GLN A 72 0.56 7.62 2.46
CA GLN A 72 0.58 9.05 2.15
C GLN A 72 1.86 9.72 2.65
N ARG A 73 2.30 9.46 3.89
CA ARG A 73 3.59 9.98 4.39
C ARG A 73 4.79 9.43 3.64
N GLN A 74 4.71 8.21 3.14
CA GLN A 74 5.79 7.59 2.36
C GLN A 74 5.90 8.25 0.98
N MET A 75 4.77 8.53 0.35
CA MET A 75 4.68 9.30 -0.91
C MET A 75 5.17 10.74 -0.73
N GLU A 76 4.79 11.40 0.37
CA GLU A 76 5.31 12.73 0.72
C GLU A 76 6.84 12.75 0.93
N LYS A 77 7.43 11.61 1.33
CA LYS A 77 8.89 11.45 1.42
C LYS A 77 9.58 11.18 0.08
N GLY A 78 8.84 11.10 -1.02
CA GLY A 78 9.37 10.83 -2.36
C GLY A 78 9.45 9.34 -2.71
N ALA A 79 8.66 8.48 -2.06
CA ALA A 79 8.58 7.09 -2.49
C ALA A 79 7.84 6.97 -3.83
N THR A 80 8.38 6.16 -4.72
CA THR A 80 7.84 5.89 -6.06
C THR A 80 6.74 4.83 -6.08
N ALA A 81 6.54 4.11 -4.96
CA ALA A 81 5.57 3.03 -4.86
C ALA A 81 4.91 2.96 -3.46
N PRO A 82 3.64 2.55 -3.38
CA PRO A 82 2.95 2.36 -2.11
C PRO A 82 3.43 1.04 -1.47
N MET A 83 3.83 1.11 -0.20
CA MET A 83 4.21 -0.08 0.60
C MET A 83 3.08 -1.08 0.71
N LYS A 84 3.35 -2.39 0.80
CA LYS A 84 2.31 -3.43 0.95
C LYS A 84 1.68 -3.42 2.35
N LEU A 85 0.49 -4.00 2.52
CA LEU A 85 -0.18 -4.04 3.82
C LEU A 85 0.61 -4.90 4.81
N SER A 86 1.15 -6.03 4.37
CA SER A 86 2.01 -6.93 5.14
C SER A 86 3.23 -6.21 5.69
N GLU A 87 3.93 -5.41 4.88
CA GLU A 87 5.04 -4.56 5.34
C GLU A 87 4.59 -3.54 6.40
N TYR A 88 3.43 -2.92 6.21
CA TYR A 88 2.87 -2.00 7.21
C TYR A 88 2.52 -2.73 8.51
N LEU A 89 1.91 -3.92 8.42
CA LEU A 89 1.57 -4.74 9.57
C LEU A 89 2.81 -5.23 10.31
N GLU A 90 3.86 -5.62 9.58
CA GLU A 90 5.14 -5.99 10.16
C GLU A 90 5.81 -4.79 10.86
N GLY A 91 5.79 -3.61 10.24
CA GLY A 91 6.25 -2.37 10.88
C GLY A 91 5.42 -2.01 12.12
N ASN A 92 4.12 -2.28 12.12
CA ASN A 92 3.24 -2.08 13.28
C ASN A 92 3.49 -3.15 14.36
N ARG A 93 3.83 -4.38 13.97
CA ARG A 93 4.27 -5.46 14.88
C ARG A 93 5.58 -5.05 15.56
N LEU A 94 6.59 -4.66 14.79
CA LEU A 94 7.88 -4.16 15.28
C LEU A 94 7.74 -2.94 16.20
N LYS A 95 6.82 -2.01 15.89
CA LYS A 95 6.53 -0.85 16.77
C LYS A 95 5.82 -1.24 18.07
N ARG A 96 4.94 -2.25 18.04
CA ARG A 96 4.32 -2.82 19.25
C ARG A 96 5.32 -3.64 20.06
N GLU A 97 6.23 -4.32 19.38
CA GLU A 97 7.38 -5.05 19.92
C GLU A 97 8.59 -4.14 20.20
N GLY A 98 8.35 -2.83 20.45
CA GLY A 98 9.40 -1.89 20.84
C GLY A 98 10.37 -2.50 21.86
N PRO A 99 11.66 -2.21 21.70
CA PRO A 99 12.77 -3.17 21.82
C PRO A 99 12.60 -4.13 23.00
N ALA A 100 11.99 -5.28 22.76
CA ALA A 100 12.09 -6.39 23.68
C ALA A 100 13.53 -6.92 23.63
N LYS A 101 14.33 -6.44 24.58
CA LYS A 101 15.66 -6.92 25.03
C LYS A 101 16.88 -6.26 24.42
N SER A 102 17.35 -5.21 25.11
CA SER A 102 18.76 -5.13 25.53
C SER A 102 18.80 -5.01 27.06
N PHE A 103 18.44 -6.12 27.72
CA PHE A 103 18.85 -6.40 29.10
C PHE A 103 19.41 -7.83 29.09
N SER A 104 20.71 -7.95 28.86
CA SER A 104 21.56 -9.14 29.00
C SER A 104 23.00 -8.63 28.85
N SER A 105 23.95 -8.85 29.74
CA SER A 105 23.98 -9.31 31.13
C SER A 105 25.27 -8.76 31.73
#